data_AF-A0A497ATF3-F1
#
_entry.id   AF-A0A497ATF3-F1
#
_cell.length_a   1.000
_cell.length_b   1.000
_cell.length_c   1.000
_cell.angle_alpha   90.00
_cell.angle_beta   90.00
_cell.angle_gamma   90.00
#
_symmetry.space_group_name_H-M   'P 1'
#
loop_
_entity.id
_entity.type
_entity.pdbx_description
1 polymer ?
#
loop_
_entity_poly.entity_id
_entity_poly.type
_entity_poly.pdbx_seq_one_letter_code
_entity_poly.pdbx_strand_id
1 'polypeptide(L)'
;MRTPIFVRVEQFDLKNVSDRIEAIRNDFDRYLNSYPARAARTKHSLMGPVGKVLQEAKTGKWDAESLTGYALNIHLSNPKTKGFINQEAREALKDGVSKLMTLLREVPATAHDKILDRIDYGLYFVRRAKGLEWLE
;
A
#
# COMPACT_ATOMS: atom_id res chain seq x y z
N MET A 1 5.02 20.97 39.91
CA MET A 1 4.14 21.42 38.80
C MET A 1 4.55 20.69 37.54
N ARG A 2 3.62 20.08 36.80
CA ARG A 2 3.88 19.55 35.46
C ARG A 2 3.55 20.64 34.44
N THR A 3 4.49 20.99 33.58
CA THR A 3 4.28 22.01 32.54
C THR A 3 3.62 21.36 31.34
N PRO A 4 2.38 21.74 30.96
CA PRO A 4 1.76 21.21 29.76
C PRO A 4 2.47 21.76 28.52
N ILE A 5 2.92 20.87 27.64
CA ILE A 5 3.46 21.22 26.32
C ILE A 5 2.28 21.33 25.37
N PHE A 6 1.95 22.55 24.94
CA PHE A 6 0.97 22.79 23.89
C PHE A 6 1.65 22.65 22.53
N VAL A 7 1.40 21.53 21.85
CA VAL A 7 1.81 21.36 20.46
C VAL A 7 0.75 22.01 19.57
N ARG A 8 1.13 23.04 18.80
CA ARG A 8 0.29 23.53 17.70
C ARG A 8 0.28 22.45 16.62
N VAL A 9 -0.79 21.66 16.58
CA VAL A 9 -1.00 20.71 15.48
C VAL A 9 -1.46 21.52 14.28
N GLU A 10 -0.55 21.84 13.37
CA GLU A 10 -0.94 22.29 12.04
C GLU A 10 -1.85 21.23 11.42
N GLN A 11 -3.05 21.63 10.99
CA GLN A 11 -3.98 20.72 10.34
C GLN A 11 -3.37 20.31 9.00
N PHE A 12 -2.92 19.06 8.93
CA PHE A 12 -2.49 18.46 7.67
C PHE A 12 -3.69 18.33 6.72
N ASP A 13 -3.67 19.08 5.62
CA ASP A 13 -4.69 18.98 4.58
C ASP A 13 -4.44 17.80 3.65
N LEU A 14 -5.24 16.75 3.83
CA LEU A 14 -5.22 15.56 2.98
C LEU A 14 -5.50 15.86 1.51
N LYS A 15 -6.22 16.93 1.19
CA LYS A 15 -6.57 17.25 -0.20
C LYS A 15 -5.32 17.47 -1.04
N ASN A 16 -4.28 18.06 -0.45
CA ASN A 16 -3.02 18.36 -1.12
C ASN A 16 -2.20 17.11 -1.50
N VAL A 17 -2.52 15.95 -0.93
CA VAL A 17 -1.84 14.68 -1.24
C VAL A 17 -2.76 13.65 -1.89
N SER A 18 -3.99 14.02 -2.24
CA SER A 18 -5.00 13.10 -2.78
C SER A 18 -4.54 12.43 -4.08
N ASP A 19 -3.95 13.20 -5.00
CA ASP A 19 -3.48 12.67 -6.29
C ASP A 19 -2.31 11.70 -6.10
N ARG A 20 -1.47 11.94 -5.11
CA ARG A 20 -0.35 11.04 -4.76
C ARG A 20 -0.87 9.75 -4.15
N ILE A 21 -1.88 9.83 -3.28
CA ILE A 21 -2.58 8.67 -2.72
C ILE A 21 -3.26 7.84 -3.83
N GLU A 22 -3.86 8.49 -4.82
CA GLU A 22 -4.43 7.81 -6.00
C GLU A 22 -3.35 7.15 -6.86
N ALA A 23 -2.25 7.84 -7.15
CA ALA A 23 -1.15 7.27 -7.91
C ALA A 23 -0.56 6.01 -7.26
N ILE A 24 -0.38 6.02 -5.93
CA ILE A 24 0.07 4.85 -5.17
C ILE A 24 -0.94 3.69 -5.29
N ARG A 25 -2.24 3.98 -5.15
CA ARG A 25 -3.29 2.97 -5.28
C ARG A 25 -3.31 2.35 -6.68
N ASN A 26 -3.15 3.17 -7.72
CA ASN A 26 -3.13 2.70 -9.11
C ASN A 26 -1.95 1.75 -9.38
N ASP A 27 -0.76 2.06 -8.86
CA ASP A 27 0.39 1.18 -9.01
C ASP A 27 0.20 -0.15 -8.25
N PHE A 28 -0.32 -0.09 -7.03
CA PHE A 28 -0.63 -1.32 -6.29
C PHE A 28 -1.76 -2.13 -6.93
N ASP A 29 -2.78 -1.50 -7.49
CA ASP A 29 -3.83 -2.18 -8.23
C ASP A 29 -3.29 -2.85 -9.50
N ARG A 30 -2.44 -2.14 -10.27
CA ARG A 30 -1.73 -2.70 -11.43
C ARG A 30 -0.92 -3.93 -11.04
N TYR A 31 -0.14 -3.86 -9.96
CA TYR A 31 0.56 -5.01 -9.43
C TYR A 31 -0.40 -6.16 -9.09
N LEU A 32 -1.50 -5.89 -8.39
CA LEU A 32 -2.46 -6.92 -7.98
C LEU A 32 -3.23 -7.54 -9.15
N ASN A 33 -3.21 -6.95 -10.35
CA ASN A 33 -3.75 -7.61 -11.54
C ASN A 33 -2.99 -8.89 -11.88
N SER A 34 -1.68 -8.98 -11.61
CA SER A 34 -0.91 -10.21 -11.82
C SER A 34 -1.00 -11.20 -10.63
N TYR A 35 -1.52 -10.76 -9.49
CA TYR A 35 -1.61 -11.59 -8.28
C TYR A 35 -2.81 -12.55 -8.35
N PRO A 36 -2.64 -13.85 -8.01
CA PRO A 36 -3.64 -14.91 -8.27
C PRO A 36 -4.89 -14.85 -7.38
N ALA A 37 -4.96 -13.94 -6.40
CA ALA A 37 -6.02 -13.88 -5.40
C ALA A 37 -7.17 -12.92 -5.75
N ARG A 38 -7.57 -12.87 -7.03
CA ARG A 38 -8.53 -11.87 -7.57
C ARG A 38 -9.93 -11.91 -6.91
N ALA A 39 -10.41 -13.08 -6.50
CA ALA A 39 -11.73 -13.26 -5.86
C ALA A 39 -11.63 -13.78 -4.42
N ALA A 40 -10.53 -13.50 -3.72
CA ALA A 40 -10.35 -14.01 -2.37
C ALA A 40 -11.39 -13.43 -1.38
N ARG A 41 -11.79 -14.26 -0.40
CA ARG A 41 -12.81 -13.91 0.60
C ARG A 41 -12.32 -12.93 1.67
N THR A 42 -11.02 -12.95 1.99
CA THR A 42 -10.45 -12.09 3.03
C THR A 42 -9.70 -10.92 2.41
N LYS A 43 -9.73 -9.77 3.09
CA LYS A 43 -8.96 -8.58 2.71
C LYS A 43 -7.47 -8.92 2.53
N HIS A 44 -6.89 -9.67 3.48
CA HIS A 44 -5.47 -10.04 3.43
C HIS A 44 -5.11 -10.83 2.17
N SER A 45 -5.94 -11.80 1.78
CA SER A 45 -5.69 -12.56 0.56
C SER A 45 -5.92 -11.72 -0.69
N LEU A 46 -6.94 -10.86 -0.71
CA LEU A 46 -7.28 -10.00 -1.85
C LEU A 46 -6.22 -8.92 -2.12
N MET A 47 -5.62 -8.38 -1.06
CA MET A 47 -4.60 -7.33 -1.11
C MET A 47 -3.19 -7.88 -1.30
N GLY A 48 -3.01 -9.20 -1.28
CA GLY A 48 -1.72 -9.86 -1.45
C GLY A 48 -0.62 -9.26 -0.56
N PRO A 49 0.62 -9.13 -1.08
CA PRO A 49 1.73 -8.51 -0.35
C PRO A 49 1.52 -7.03 0.00
N VAL A 50 0.66 -6.31 -0.72
CA VAL A 50 0.43 -4.87 -0.48
C VAL A 50 -0.10 -4.61 0.92
N GLY A 51 -0.99 -5.47 1.43
CA GLY A 51 -1.49 -5.35 2.79
C GLY A 51 -0.37 -5.39 3.85
N LYS A 52 0.70 -6.16 3.60
CA LYS A 52 1.87 -6.20 4.48
C LYS A 52 2.81 -5.03 4.28
N VAL A 53 2.99 -4.57 3.04
CA VAL A 53 3.74 -3.34 2.72
C VAL A 53 3.20 -2.15 3.52
N LEU A 54 1.88 -1.95 3.54
CA LEU A 54 1.26 -0.82 4.25
C LEU A 54 1.48 -0.91 5.77
N GLN A 55 1.45 -2.12 6.34
CA GLN A 55 1.75 -2.34 7.76
C GLN A 55 3.21 -2.03 8.10
N GLU A 56 4.13 -2.51 7.27
CA GLU A 56 5.58 -2.36 7.50
C GLU A 56 6.06 -0.93 7.22
N ALA A 57 5.48 -0.22 6.24
CA ALA A 57 5.81 1.17 5.93
C ALA A 57 5.63 2.09 7.14
N LYS A 58 4.61 1.83 7.98
CA LYS A 58 4.36 2.59 9.22
C LYS A 58 5.50 2.47 10.23
N THR A 59 6.27 1.39 10.21
CA THR A 59 7.34 1.15 11.20
C THR A 59 8.52 2.09 11.03
N GLY A 60 8.69 2.71 9.83
CA GLY A 60 9.81 3.57 9.50
C GLY A 60 11.17 2.86 9.40
N LYS A 61 11.21 1.52 9.53
CA LYS A 61 12.45 0.72 9.53
C LYS A 61 12.98 0.42 8.14
N TRP A 62 12.15 0.61 7.12
CA TRP A 62 12.42 0.15 5.77
C TRP A 62 12.72 1.32 4.85
N ASP A 63 13.71 1.15 3.99
CA ASP A 63 13.81 1.93 2.76
C ASP A 63 12.93 1.30 1.66
N ALA A 64 12.75 2.01 0.55
CA ALA A 64 11.89 1.58 -0.55
C ALA A 64 12.37 0.28 -1.22
N GLU A 65 13.69 0.07 -1.36
CA GLU A 65 14.25 -1.11 -1.99
C GLU A 65 14.06 -2.34 -1.10
N SER A 66 14.41 -2.23 0.18
CA SER A 66 14.23 -3.31 1.16
C SER A 66 12.76 -3.70 1.32
N LEU A 67 11.84 -2.73 1.37
CA LEU A 67 10.40 -3.02 1.47
C LEU A 67 9.84 -3.66 0.20
N THR A 68 10.35 -3.27 -0.97
CA THR A 68 10.01 -3.92 -2.25
C THR A 68 10.52 -5.36 -2.26
N GLY A 69 11.74 -5.62 -1.80
CA GLY A 69 12.31 -6.96 -1.67
C GLY A 69 11.49 -7.85 -0.74
N TYR A 70 11.05 -7.31 0.40
CA TYR A 70 10.15 -7.99 1.32
C TYR A 70 8.81 -8.38 0.66
N ALA A 71 8.18 -7.44 -0.05
CA ALA A 71 6.93 -7.70 -0.77
C ALA A 71 7.09 -8.74 -1.89
N LEU A 72 8.21 -8.67 -2.62
CA LEU A 72 8.58 -9.64 -3.65
C LEU A 72 8.76 -11.04 -3.06
N ASN A 73 9.43 -11.16 -1.92
CA ASN A 73 9.59 -12.44 -1.23
C ASN A 73 8.24 -13.06 -0.86
N ILE A 74 7.30 -12.27 -0.34
CA ILE A 74 5.93 -12.74 -0.03
C ILE A 74 5.23 -13.22 -1.31
N HIS A 75 5.37 -12.47 -2.42
CA HIS A 75 4.79 -12.85 -3.71
C HIS A 75 5.32 -14.20 -4.20
N LEU A 76 6.63 -14.37 -4.21
CA LEU A 76 7.31 -15.58 -4.72
C LEU A 76 7.09 -16.79 -3.82
N SER A 77 6.92 -16.56 -2.51
CA SER A 77 6.59 -17.60 -1.53
C SER A 77 5.15 -18.11 -1.65
N ASN A 78 4.26 -17.44 -2.38
CA ASN A 78 2.90 -17.92 -2.58
C ASN A 78 2.90 -19.08 -3.60
N PRO A 79 2.47 -20.30 -3.26
CA PRO A 79 2.46 -21.42 -4.20
C PRO A 79 1.66 -21.17 -5.49
N LYS A 80 0.64 -20.30 -5.43
CA LYS A 80 -0.20 -19.95 -6.58
C LYS A 80 0.50 -19.09 -7.63
N THR A 81 1.59 -18.41 -7.28
CA THR A 81 2.39 -17.62 -8.23
C THR A 81 3.44 -18.47 -8.94
N LYS A 82 3.68 -19.71 -8.47
CA LYS A 82 4.69 -20.63 -9.00
C LYS A 82 6.09 -20.00 -9.08
N GLY A 83 6.41 -19.10 -8.14
CA GLY A 83 7.69 -18.41 -8.11
C GLY A 83 7.91 -17.44 -9.28
N PHE A 84 6.85 -16.99 -9.96
CA PHE A 84 6.94 -16.09 -11.10
C PHE A 84 6.21 -14.78 -10.84
N ILE A 85 6.85 -13.68 -11.24
CA ILE A 85 6.27 -12.35 -11.36
C ILE A 85 6.71 -11.76 -12.70
N ASN A 86 5.78 -11.18 -13.45
CA ASN A 86 6.14 -10.52 -14.71
C ASN A 86 6.81 -9.15 -14.47
N GLN A 87 7.46 -8.61 -15.50
CA GLN A 87 8.20 -7.35 -15.40
C GLN A 87 7.30 -6.18 -15.00
N GLU A 88 6.13 -6.06 -15.64
CA GLU A 88 5.18 -4.97 -15.40
C GLU A 88 4.70 -4.93 -13.95
N ALA A 89 4.37 -6.09 -13.36
CA ALA A 89 3.94 -6.17 -11.97
C ALA A 89 5.08 -5.86 -11.00
N ARG A 90 6.30 -6.28 -11.31
CA ARG A 90 7.49 -5.94 -10.51
C ARG A 90 7.76 -4.44 -10.52
N GLU A 91 7.65 -3.80 -11.68
CA GLU A 91 7.77 -2.34 -11.82
C GLU A 91 6.66 -1.62 -11.06
N ALA A 92 5.40 -2.02 -11.24
CA ALA A 92 4.27 -1.44 -10.53
C ALA A 92 4.41 -1.57 -9.00
N LEU A 93 4.89 -2.72 -8.51
CA LEU A 93 5.17 -2.91 -7.08
C LEU A 93 6.25 -1.94 -6.59
N LYS A 94 7.37 -1.84 -7.32
CA LYS A 94 8.49 -0.95 -7.00
C LYS A 94 8.05 0.51 -6.99
N ASP A 95 7.27 0.93 -7.98
CA ASP A 95 6.77 2.30 -8.11
C ASP A 95 5.81 2.66 -6.97
N GLY A 96 4.87 1.77 -6.66
CA GLY A 96 3.92 1.96 -5.57
C GLY A 96 4.63 2.10 -4.22
N VAL A 97 5.61 1.22 -3.92
CA VAL A 97 6.43 1.30 -2.70
C VAL A 97 7.25 2.60 -2.69
N SER A 98 7.90 2.95 -3.79
CA SER A 98 8.75 4.15 -3.87
C SER A 98 7.95 5.45 -3.65
N LYS A 99 6.76 5.54 -4.26
CA LYS A 99 5.85 6.68 -4.09
C LYS A 99 5.30 6.74 -2.67
N LEU A 100 4.94 5.60 -2.08
CA LEU A 100 4.51 5.51 -0.69
C LEU A 100 5.58 6.02 0.27
N MET A 101 6.80 5.49 0.18
CA MET A 101 7.90 5.88 1.07
C MET A 101 8.30 7.34 0.88
N THR A 102 8.19 7.88 -0.33
CA THR A 102 8.41 9.30 -0.60
C THR A 102 7.32 10.16 0.05
N LEU A 103 6.05 9.80 -0.10
CA LEU A 103 4.95 10.52 0.55
C LEU A 103 5.09 10.52 2.06
N LEU A 104 5.38 9.37 2.69
CA LEU A 104 5.52 9.28 4.14
C LEU A 104 6.70 10.10 4.68
N ARG A 105 7.78 10.29 3.89
CA ARG A 105 8.90 11.16 4.29
C ARG A 105 8.56 12.65 4.26
N GLU A 106 7.67 13.06 3.37
CA GLU A 106 7.34 14.48 3.15
C GLU A 106 6.16 14.96 4.01
N VAL A 107 5.36 14.04 4.56
CA VAL A 107 4.20 14.36 5.38
C VAL A 107 4.49 14.13 6.86
N PRO A 108 3.85 14.89 7.78
CA PRO A 108 4.02 14.69 9.20
C PRO A 108 3.65 13.27 9.63
N ALA A 109 4.40 12.70 10.58
CA ALA A 109 4.13 11.36 11.14
C ALA A 109 2.70 11.22 11.69
N THR A 110 2.11 12.31 12.20
CA THR A 110 0.72 12.36 12.67
C THR A 110 -0.32 12.12 11.57
N ALA A 111 0.05 12.27 10.30
CA ALA A 111 -0.81 12.03 9.15
C ALA A 111 -0.64 10.63 8.54
N HIS A 112 0.39 9.88 8.93
CA HIS A 112 0.75 8.59 8.30
C HIS A 112 -0.40 7.59 8.37
N ASP A 113 -1.01 7.42 9.54
CA ASP A 113 -2.13 6.50 9.74
C ASP A 113 -3.30 6.82 8.81
N LYS A 114 -3.65 8.10 8.72
CA LYS A 114 -4.75 8.57 7.88
C LYS A 114 -4.48 8.35 6.38
N ILE A 115 -3.23 8.53 5.96
CA ILE A 115 -2.80 8.29 4.57
C ILE A 115 -2.83 6.80 4.26
N LEU A 116 -2.23 5.97 5.14
CA LEU A 116 -2.15 4.52 4.98
C LEU A 116 -3.55 3.90 4.94
N ASP A 117 -4.47 4.30 5.83
CA ASP A 117 -5.86 3.83 5.82
C ASP A 117 -6.58 4.17 4.51
N ARG A 118 -6.33 5.35 3.96
CA ARG A 118 -6.96 5.80 2.71
C ARG A 118 -6.43 5.02 1.49
N ILE A 119 -5.16 4.66 1.50
CA ILE A 119 -4.56 3.77 0.49
C ILE A 119 -5.14 2.36 0.66
N ASP A 120 -5.11 1.82 1.88
CA ASP A 120 -5.52 0.45 2.19
C ASP A 120 -6.99 0.19 1.85
N TYR A 121 -7.91 0.95 2.44
CA TYR A 121 -9.34 0.75 2.22
C TYR A 121 -9.80 1.22 0.83
N GLY A 122 -9.15 2.25 0.27
CA GLY A 122 -9.42 2.68 -1.10
C GLY A 122 -9.06 1.59 -2.11
N LEU A 123 -7.89 0.97 -1.97
CA LEU A 123 -7.48 -0.14 -2.82
C LEU A 123 -8.35 -1.37 -2.58
N TYR A 124 -8.65 -1.72 -1.32
CA TYR A 124 -9.54 -2.83 -1.00
C TYR A 124 -10.90 -2.71 -1.69
N PHE A 125 -11.51 -1.52 -1.68
CA PHE A 125 -12.79 -1.28 -2.35
C PHE A 125 -12.70 -1.58 -3.85
N VAL A 126 -11.71 -1.01 -4.54
CA VAL A 126 -11.48 -1.24 -5.99
C VAL A 126 -11.28 -2.73 -6.28
N ARG A 127 -10.43 -3.41 -5.49
CA ARG A 127 -10.18 -4.85 -5.66
C ARG A 127 -11.42 -5.70 -5.40
N ARG A 128 -12.22 -5.31 -4.41
CA ARG A 128 -13.45 -6.05 -4.07
C ARG A 128 -14.50 -5.89 -5.15
N ALA A 129 -14.68 -4.69 -5.69
CA ALA A 129 -15.58 -4.43 -6.81
C ALA A 129 -15.22 -5.29 -8.02
N LYS A 130 -13.96 -5.26 -8.47
CA LYS A 130 -13.46 -6.11 -9.57
C LYS A 130 -13.67 -7.60 -9.33
N GLY A 131 -13.51 -8.05 -8.09
CA GLY A 131 -13.72 -9.45 -7.71
C GLY A 131 -15.19 -9.86 -7.73
N LEU A 132 -16.12 -8.94 -7.48
CA LEU A 132 -17.57 -9.19 -7.58
C LEU A 132 -18.03 -9.20 -9.04
N GLU A 133 -17.59 -8.24 -9.86
CA GLU A 133 -17.86 -8.19 -11.30
C GLU A 133 -17.40 -9.45 -12.04
N TRP A 134 -16.33 -10.10 -11.58
CA TRP A 134 -15.83 -11.35 -12.18
C TRP A 134 -16.63 -12.59 -11.82
N LEU A 135 -17.48 -12.51 -10.79
CA LEU A 135 -18.35 -13.59 -10.33
C LEU A 135 -19.78 -13.49 -10.90
N GLU A 136 -20.13 -12.34 -11.48
CA GLU A 136 -21.35 -12.10 -12.26
C GLU A 136 -21.18 -12.59 -13.70
#